data_AF-A0A3S0R4B9-F1
#
_entry.id   AF-A0A3S0R4B9-F1
#
_cell.length_a   1.000
_cell.length_b   1.000
_cell.length_c   1.000
_cell.angle_alpha   90.00
_cell.angle_beta   90.00
_cell.angle_gamma   90.00
#
_symmetry.space_group_name_H-M   'P 1'
#
loop_
_entity.id
_entity.type
_entity.pdbx_description
1 polymer ?
#
loop_
_entity_poly.entity_id
_entity_poly.type
_entity_poly.pdbx_seq_one_letter_code
_entity_poly.pdbx_strand_id
1 'polypeptide(L)' 'MSELPKSPKVISNKVIDLLVSDVLQKNGVNLEDVKKKLSDDQKELLRAVVEDLTAQVDEFVKKSPKKK' A
#
# COMPACT_ATOMS: atom_id res chain seq x y z
N MET A 1 -33.76 9.17 -2.65
CA MET A 1 -32.48 9.29 -1.92
C MET A 1 -31.67 8.04 -2.26
N SER A 2 -30.71 8.14 -3.17
CA SER A 2 -29.95 6.99 -3.67
C SER A 2 -28.95 6.54 -2.61
N GLU A 3 -29.17 5.36 -2.03
CA GLU A 3 -28.21 4.73 -1.14
C GLU A 3 -27.00 4.27 -1.96
N LEU A 4 -25.86 4.94 -1.75
CA LEU A 4 -24.57 4.54 -2.28
C LEU A 4 -24.18 3.17 -1.67
N PRO A 5 -23.78 2.16 -2.46
CA PRO A 5 -23.30 0.90 -1.90
C PRO A 5 -22.01 1.17 -1.12
N LYS A 6 -22.07 0.99 0.21
CA LYS A 6 -20.92 1.08 1.11
C LYS A 6 -19.85 0.12 0.62
N SER A 7 -18.69 0.69 0.32
CA SER A 7 -17.46 0.05 -0.15
C SER A 7 -17.19 -1.26 0.60
N PRO A 8 -16.66 -2.28 -0.08
CA PRO A 8 -16.61 -3.62 0.47
C PRO A 8 -15.56 -3.68 1.59
N LYS A 9 -16.00 -3.76 2.85
CA LYS A 9 -15.17 -4.06 4.02
C LYS A 9 -14.66 -5.51 3.94
N VAL A 10 -13.76 -5.85 3.03
CA VAL A 10 -13.34 -7.26 2.85
C VAL A 10 -11.96 -7.57 3.41
N ILE A 11 -11.14 -6.56 3.70
CA ILE A 11 -9.79 -6.78 4.22
C ILE A 11 -9.64 -6.02 5.54
N SER A 12 -9.47 -6.77 6.63
CA SER A 12 -9.18 -6.20 7.94
C SER A 12 -7.81 -5.50 7.89
N ASN A 13 -7.67 -4.33 8.50
CA ASN A 13 -6.39 -3.61 8.59
C ASN A 13 -5.26 -4.50 9.12
N LYS A 14 -5.56 -5.50 9.98
CA LYS A 14 -4.58 -6.48 10.45
C LYS A 14 -4.02 -7.37 9.34
N VAL A 15 -4.85 -7.75 8.37
CA VAL A 15 -4.42 -8.58 7.24
C VAL A 15 -3.51 -7.76 6.31
N ILE A 16 -3.85 -6.48 6.09
CA ILE A 16 -2.99 -5.55 5.34
C ILE A 16 -1.63 -5.40 6.04
N ASP A 17 -1.63 -5.19 7.36
CA ASP A 17 -0.42 -5.06 8.17
C ASP A 17 0.47 -6.31 8.11
N LEU A 18 -0.13 -7.52 8.15
CA LEU A 18 0.58 -8.79 7.97
C LEU A 18 1.18 -8.94 6.57
N LEU A 19 0.44 -8.57 5.51
CA LEU A 19 0.92 -8.65 4.14
C LEU A 19 2.08 -7.70 3.89
N VAL A 20 1.95 -6.45 4.35
CA VAL A 20 3.02 -5.45 4.27
C VAL A 20 4.24 -5.93 5.05
N SER A 21 4.03 -6.50 6.24
CA SER A 21 5.12 -7.02 7.06
C SER A 21 5.84 -8.19 6.40
N ASP A 22 5.12 -9.17 5.83
CA ASP A 22 5.68 -10.33 5.14
C ASP A 22 6.47 -9.91 3.88
N VAL A 23 5.95 -8.97 3.09
CA VAL A 23 6.63 -8.45 1.91
C VAL A 23 7.93 -7.74 2.31
N LEU A 24 7.90 -6.87 3.32
CA LEU A 24 9.09 -6.16 3.77
C LEU A 24 10.13 -7.15 4.33
N GLN A 25 9.72 -8.10 5.18
CA GLN A 25 10.61 -9.11 5.75
C GLN A 25 11.26 -9.99 4.67
N LYS A 26 10.51 -10.45 3.67
CA LYS A 26 11.04 -11.26 2.55
C LYS A 26 12.08 -10.54 1.70
N ASN A 27 12.04 -9.21 1.66
CA ASN A 27 13.02 -8.38 0.97
C ASN A 27 14.18 -7.94 1.89
N GLY A 28 14.34 -8.58 3.06
CA GLY A 28 15.43 -8.31 4.00
C GLY A 28 15.22 -7.06 4.85
N VAL A 29 14.01 -6.50 4.86
CA VAL A 29 13.69 -5.29 5.63
C VAL A 29 13.18 -5.69 7.03
N ASN A 30 14.04 -5.52 8.05
CA ASN A 30 13.67 -5.74 9.44
C ASN A 30 12.83 -4.55 9.96
N LEU A 31 11.53 -4.76 10.12
CA LEU A 31 10.58 -3.73 10.56
C LEU A 31 10.92 -3.11 11.92
N GLU A 32 11.55 -3.88 12.81
CA GLU A 32 11.98 -3.40 14.13
C GLU A 32 13.15 -2.42 14.06
N ASP A 33 14.09 -2.64 13.14
CA ASP A 33 15.19 -1.72 12.85
C ASP A 33 14.69 -0.49 12.10
N VAL A 34 13.79 -0.67 11.14
CA VAL A 34 13.23 0.41 10.32
C VAL A 34 12.36 1.36 11.15
N LYS A 35 11.46 0.83 12.00
CA LYS A 35 10.63 1.69 12.87
C LYS A 35 11.45 2.52 13.88
N LYS A 36 12.65 2.06 14.25
CA LYS A 36 13.53 2.74 15.22
C LYS A 36 14.61 3.62 14.61
N LYS A 37 14.93 3.48 13.31
CA LYS A 37 16.10 4.12 12.69
C LYS A 37 15.83 4.94 11.42
N LEU A 38 14.59 5.06 10.97
CA LEU A 38 14.29 5.95 9.85
C LEU A 38 14.30 7.42 10.29
N SER A 39 15.28 8.17 9.80
CA SER A 39 15.26 9.64 9.86
C SER A 39 14.08 10.18 9.07
N ASP A 40 13.60 11.39 9.38
CA ASP A 40 12.42 11.97 8.70
C ASP A 40 12.63 12.11 7.18
N ASP A 41 13.85 12.43 6.72
CA ASP A 41 14.19 12.45 5.29
C ASP A 41 14.02 11.08 4.61
N GLN A 42 14.33 9.99 5.33
CA GLN A 42 14.20 8.64 4.80
C GLN A 42 12.74 8.20 4.73
N LYS A 43 11.90 8.69 5.65
CA LYS A 43 10.45 8.46 5.60
C LYS A 43 9.81 9.20 4.43
N GLU A 44 10.20 10.45 4.20
CA GLU A 44 9.73 11.25 3.07
C GLU A 44 10.11 10.59 1.73
N LEU A 45 11.35 10.10 1.60
CA LEU A 45 11.80 9.38 0.41
C LEU A 45 10.99 8.10 0.19
N LEU A 46 10.80 7.30 1.24
CA LEU A 46 9.99 6.08 1.17
C LEU A 46 8.54 6.39 0.76
N ARG A 47 7.97 7.45 1.30
CA ARG A 47 6.62 7.92 0.99
C ARG A 47 6.50 8.28 -0.49
N ALA A 48 7.44 9.07 -1.02
CA ALA A 48 7.46 9.46 -2.43
C ALA A 48 7.53 8.23 -3.36
N VAL A 49 8.37 7.24 -3.03
CA VAL A 49 8.47 5.99 -3.82
C VAL A 49 7.17 5.18 -3.77
N VAL A 50 6.53 5.08 -2.60
CA VAL A 50 5.25 4.37 -2.46
C VAL A 50 4.12 5.10 -3.19
N GLU A 51 4.09 6.43 -3.18
CA GLU A 51 3.10 7.22 -3.93
C GLU A 51 3.24 7.01 -5.44
N ASP A 52 4.46 7.02 -5.96
CA ASP A 52 4.72 6.76 -7.38
C ASP A 52 4.31 5.34 -7.79
N LEU A 53 4.66 4.34 -6.98
CA LEU A 53 4.24 2.96 -7.22
C LEU A 53 2.71 2.80 -7.16
N THR A 54 2.06 3.52 -6.25
CA THR A 54 0.59 3.54 -6.15
C THR A 54 -0.03 4.14 -7.40
N ALA A 55 0.53 5.24 -7.92
CA ALA A 55 0.07 5.86 -9.15
C ALA A 55 0.25 4.92 -10.37
N GLN A 56 1.37 4.20 -10.45
CA GLN A 56 1.61 3.23 -11.53
C GLN A 56 0.60 2.07 -11.48
N VAL A 57 0.28 1.56 -10.30
CA VAL A 57 -0.73 0.50 -10.13
C VAL A 57 -2.13 1.02 -10.47
N ASP A 58 -2.48 2.22 -10.00
CA ASP A 58 -3.78 2.83 -10.28
C ASP A 58 -3.96 3.09 -11.78
N GLU A 59 -2.90 3.54 -12.47
CA GLU A 59 -2.90 3.70 -13.92
C GLU A 59 -3.04 2.35 -14.64
N PHE A 60 -2.37 1.30 -14.15
CA PHE A 60 -2.49 -0.07 -14.67
C PHE A 60 -3.91 -0.63 -14.49
N VAL A 61 -4.51 -0.46 -13.32
CA VAL A 61 -5.89 -0.88 -13.03
C VAL A 61 -6.88 -0.08 -13.88
N LYS A 62 -6.70 1.23 -14.02
CA LYS A 62 -7.55 2.08 -14.89
C LYS A 62 -7.41 1.75 -16.37
N LYS A 63 -6.23 1.30 -16.82
CA LYS A 63 -5.99 0.80 -18.18
C LYS A 63 -6.56 -0.60 -18.43
N SER A 64 -7.03 -1.31 -17.39
CA SER A 64 -7.76 -2.56 -17.59
C SER A 64 -9.05 -2.24 -18.35
N PRO A 65 -9.23 -2.73 -19.59
CA PRO A 65 -10.40 -2.39 -20.38
C PRO A 65 -11.62 -2.92 -19.63
N LYS A 66 -12.60 -2.04 -19.40
CA LYS A 66 -14.00 -2.46 -19.26
C LYS A 66 -14.27 -3.41 -20.42
N LYS A 67 -14.26 -4.72 -20.15
CA LYS A 67 -14.90 -5.69 -21.04
C LYS A 67 -16.34 -5.19 -21.17
N LYS A 68 -16.69 -4.80 -22.40
CA LYS A 68 -18.06 -4.57 -22.85
C LYS A 68 -18.94 -5.76 -22.50
#